data_AF-A0A522CLQ3-F1
#
_entry.id   AF-A0A522CLQ3-F1
#
_cell.length_a   1.000
_cell.length_b   1.000
_cell.length_c   1.000
_cell.angle_alpha   90.00
_cell.angle_beta   90.00
_cell.angle_gamma   90.00
#
_symmetry.space_group_name_H-M   'P 1'
#
loop_
_entity.id
_entity.type
_entity.pdbx_description
1 polymer ?
#
loop_
_entity_poly.entity_id
_entity_poly.type
_entity_poly.pdbx_seq_one_letter_code
_entity_poly.pdbx_strand_id
1 'polypeptide(L)'
;MRRAARLWRWIVAMVALLVLAGPAMAQGPKRVALVIGNGAYATAGALANTHNDASLVGAALKQAGFTTVTTRTDLSTQTFQKALREFQAQADGAEVALIYYAGHGIEAKGVNWLIPVDATLSDERALPYEAIDTNLALEAVAGARVRILLLDACRDNPFGRNWKAGTRSVTRGLARVEADDVLIVFAAAPGERAADGSGVNSPFAEAVARTLPKPGLPVQLLGGVIRDDVMGATGQQQRPFVSASMTGNPIFLVGGAAGATPVTAPAATPSLPAENPELTNWKSAEWLNTAAAYEAYLAQYPNGAYAAMAKAAIATLRGPPAQVAALRPQGQGPMAAKMAGARLAAASTLPPNAKPFDHYMAARAAMDSGERATAIREYFLALRTWPKQAWAPDAGAALALLLAEDKRNADACRTLDEVPKRYPQRSPGVDQRMDHARRLAGGCGG
;
A
#
# COMPACT_ATOMS: atom_id res chain seq x y z
N MET A 1 -20.66 -68.30 31.98
CA MET A 1 -21.11 -67.03 32.63
C MET A 1 -19.99 -66.02 32.92
N ARG A 2 -18.84 -66.40 33.51
CA ARG A 2 -17.77 -65.44 33.88
C ARG A 2 -17.04 -64.75 32.70
N ARG A 3 -16.99 -65.35 31.51
CA ARG A 3 -16.38 -64.74 30.30
C ARG A 3 -17.27 -63.66 29.65
N ALA A 4 -18.59 -63.87 29.63
CA ALA A 4 -19.56 -62.90 29.11
C ALA A 4 -19.61 -61.61 29.96
N ALA A 5 -19.53 -61.74 31.29
CA ALA A 5 -19.47 -60.59 32.20
C ALA A 5 -18.19 -59.76 32.06
N ARG A 6 -17.07 -60.38 31.64
CA ARG A 6 -15.82 -59.64 31.34
C ARG A 6 -15.94 -58.89 30.02
N LEU A 7 -16.47 -59.51 28.96
CA LEU A 7 -16.69 -58.83 27.68
C LEU A 7 -17.62 -57.62 27.82
N TRP A 8 -18.70 -57.77 28.59
CA TRP A 8 -19.66 -56.69 28.83
C TRP A 8 -19.02 -55.48 29.55
N ARG A 9 -18.13 -55.73 30.52
CA ARG A 9 -17.38 -54.67 31.21
C ARG A 9 -16.43 -53.91 30.29
N TRP A 10 -15.79 -54.60 29.35
CA TRP A 10 -14.92 -53.96 28.34
C TRP A 10 -15.72 -53.13 27.34
N ILE A 11 -16.90 -53.60 26.92
CA ILE A 11 -17.79 -52.85 26.02
C ILE A 11 -18.32 -51.59 26.70
N VAL A 12 -18.78 -51.69 27.96
CA VAL A 12 -19.25 -50.52 28.72
C VAL A 12 -18.10 -49.52 28.96
N ALA A 13 -16.89 -49.99 29.25
CA ALA A 13 -15.71 -49.13 29.40
C ALA A 13 -15.32 -48.44 28.08
N MET A 14 -15.38 -49.14 26.95
CA MET A 14 -15.13 -48.54 25.62
C MET A 14 -16.19 -47.50 25.25
N VAL A 15 -17.46 -47.80 25.49
CA VAL A 15 -18.56 -46.85 25.21
C VAL A 15 -18.46 -45.63 26.11
N ALA A 16 -18.10 -45.79 27.39
CA ALA A 16 -17.84 -44.67 28.29
C ALA A 16 -16.64 -43.82 27.84
N LEU A 17 -15.57 -44.45 27.35
CA LEU A 17 -14.39 -43.75 26.81
C LEU A 17 -14.70 -42.98 25.52
N LEU A 18 -15.59 -43.51 24.67
CA LEU A 18 -16.08 -42.86 23.46
C LEU A 18 -17.04 -41.69 23.74
N VAL A 19 -17.79 -41.71 24.85
CA VAL A 19 -18.69 -40.62 25.27
C VAL A 19 -17.92 -39.46 25.94
N LEU A 20 -16.76 -39.73 26.55
CA LEU A 20 -15.88 -38.72 27.14
C LEU A 20 -15.01 -37.98 26.10
N ALA A 21 -14.86 -38.53 24.90
CA ALA A 21 -14.25 -37.86 23.75
C ALA A 21 -15.31 -37.04 22.99
N GLY A 22 -15.90 -36.03 23.65
CA GLY A 22 -16.72 -35.04 22.96
C GLY A 22 -15.92 -34.37 21.84
N PRO A 23 -16.56 -33.93 20.74
CA PRO A 23 -15.84 -33.23 19.69
C PRO A 23 -15.15 -32.02 20.31
N ALA A 24 -13.82 -31.99 20.27
CA ALA A 24 -13.08 -30.77 20.54
C ALA A 24 -13.61 -29.74 19.55
N MET A 25 -14.41 -28.79 20.03
CA MET A 25 -14.83 -27.67 19.19
C MET A 25 -13.53 -26.99 18.77
N ALA A 26 -13.13 -27.21 17.52
CA ALA A 26 -12.01 -26.50 16.94
C ALA A 26 -12.36 -25.02 17.09
N GLN A 27 -11.68 -24.34 18.02
CA GLN A 27 -11.79 -22.90 18.12
C GLN A 27 -11.38 -22.38 16.74
N GLY A 28 -12.30 -21.65 16.10
CA GLY A 28 -12.01 -21.00 14.82
C GLY A 28 -10.71 -20.20 14.92
N PRO A 29 -10.03 -19.93 13.80
CA PRO A 29 -8.72 -19.31 13.83
C PRO A 29 -8.75 -18.01 14.65
N LYS A 30 -7.82 -17.90 15.62
CA LYS A 30 -7.70 -16.76 16.52
C LYS A 30 -7.39 -15.51 15.72
N ARG A 31 -8.31 -14.54 15.69
CA ARG A 31 -8.17 -13.28 14.96
C ARG A 31 -8.41 -12.12 15.89
N VAL A 32 -7.41 -11.26 16.03
CA VAL A 32 -7.42 -10.18 17.02
C VAL A 32 -7.20 -8.84 16.36
N ALA A 33 -7.87 -7.81 16.86
CA ALA A 33 -7.71 -6.45 16.37
C ALA A 33 -7.65 -5.43 17.50
N LEU A 34 -6.80 -4.42 17.29
CA LEU A 34 -6.74 -3.20 18.09
C LEU A 34 -7.13 -2.03 17.19
N VAL A 35 -8.14 -1.28 17.62
CA VAL A 35 -8.68 -0.12 16.89
C VAL A 35 -8.49 1.11 17.76
N ILE A 36 -7.75 2.09 17.24
CA ILE A 36 -7.38 3.31 17.97
C ILE A 36 -7.92 4.52 17.21
N GLY A 37 -8.68 5.38 17.89
CA GLY A 37 -9.12 6.67 17.36
C GLY A 37 -8.69 7.80 18.28
N ASN A 38 -7.71 8.59 17.87
CA ASN A 38 -7.24 9.76 18.61
C ASN A 38 -7.75 11.03 17.94
N GLY A 39 -8.59 11.79 18.64
CA GLY A 39 -9.19 13.03 18.12
C GLY A 39 -9.14 14.22 19.08
N ALA A 40 -9.12 13.98 20.39
CA ALA A 40 -9.14 15.02 21.42
C ALA A 40 -7.74 15.51 21.80
N TYR A 41 -6.99 16.04 20.82
CA TYR A 41 -5.63 16.51 21.03
C TYR A 41 -5.56 17.76 21.93
N ALA A 42 -4.63 17.76 22.88
CA ALA A 42 -4.42 18.87 23.80
C ALA A 42 -3.76 20.09 23.14
N THR A 43 -2.86 19.85 22.18
CA THR A 43 -2.04 20.91 21.55
C THR A 43 -2.05 20.90 20.02
N ALA A 44 -2.55 19.83 19.40
CA ALA A 44 -2.82 19.76 17.96
C ALA A 44 -4.31 20.03 17.70
N GLY A 45 -4.66 20.41 16.47
CA GLY A 45 -6.06 20.58 16.06
C GLY A 45 -6.84 19.28 16.28
N ALA A 46 -8.02 19.38 16.91
CA ALA A 46 -8.87 18.23 17.17
C ALA A 46 -9.42 17.62 15.87
N LEU A 47 -9.59 16.29 15.86
CA LEU A 47 -10.18 15.55 14.75
C LEU A 47 -11.54 15.01 15.20
N ALA A 48 -12.61 15.46 14.55
CA ALA A 48 -13.97 15.20 15.01
C ALA A 48 -14.53 13.82 14.59
N ASN A 49 -13.95 13.20 13.57
CA ASN A 49 -14.41 11.95 12.95
C ASN A 49 -13.71 10.69 13.49
N THR A 50 -12.53 10.80 14.11
CA THR A 50 -11.69 9.66 14.49
C THR A 50 -12.36 8.67 15.44
N HIS A 51 -13.24 9.14 16.33
CA HIS A 51 -14.04 8.26 17.20
C HIS A 51 -15.09 7.48 16.41
N ASN A 52 -15.72 8.13 15.42
CA ASN A 52 -16.70 7.50 14.55
C ASN A 52 -16.01 6.45 13.66
N ASP A 53 -14.85 6.80 13.10
CA ASP A 53 -14.03 5.91 12.28
C ASP A 53 -13.63 4.64 13.06
N ALA A 54 -13.16 4.81 14.30
CA ALA A 54 -12.80 3.70 15.17
C ALA A 54 -14.02 2.82 15.51
N SER A 55 -15.19 3.41 15.73
CA SER A 55 -16.43 2.66 15.96
C SER A 55 -16.85 1.85 14.72
N LEU A 56 -16.84 2.50 13.55
CA LEU A 56 -17.21 1.93 12.27
C LEU A 56 -16.31 0.74 11.89
N VAL A 57 -14.99 0.94 11.95
CA VAL A 57 -14.02 -0.11 11.64
C VAL A 57 -14.05 -1.23 12.67
N GLY A 58 -14.23 -0.92 13.96
CA GLY A 58 -14.41 -1.91 15.01
C GLY A 58 -15.63 -2.82 14.77
N ALA A 59 -16.74 -2.26 14.28
CA ALA A 59 -17.92 -3.04 13.90
C ALA A 59 -17.65 -3.92 12.67
N ALA A 60 -17.00 -3.39 11.63
CA ALA A 60 -16.65 -4.14 10.42
C ALA A 60 -15.70 -5.32 10.71
N LEU A 61 -14.74 -5.16 11.63
CA LEU A 61 -13.84 -6.24 12.05
C LEU A 61 -14.59 -7.39 12.73
N LYS A 62 -15.56 -7.07 13.59
CA LYS A 62 -16.43 -8.09 14.21
C LYS A 62 -17.23 -8.84 13.15
N GLN A 63 -17.78 -8.13 12.16
CA GLN A 63 -18.48 -8.74 11.02
C GLN A 63 -17.56 -9.61 10.17
N ALA A 64 -16.28 -9.24 10.06
CA ALA A 64 -15.25 -10.01 9.37
C ALA A 64 -14.72 -11.23 10.17
N GLY A 65 -15.31 -11.54 11.33
CA GLY A 65 -14.97 -12.73 12.12
C GLY A 65 -13.75 -12.59 13.02
N PHE A 66 -13.35 -11.35 13.38
CA PHE A 66 -12.36 -11.15 14.44
C PHE A 66 -12.97 -11.48 15.80
N THR A 67 -12.38 -12.45 16.50
CA THR A 67 -12.89 -12.97 17.78
C THR A 67 -12.67 -11.98 18.92
N THR A 68 -11.62 -11.15 18.83
CA THR A 68 -11.31 -10.12 19.83
C THR A 68 -11.05 -8.80 19.13
N VAL A 69 -11.92 -7.81 19.34
CA VAL A 69 -11.75 -6.44 18.83
C VAL A 69 -11.71 -5.49 20.00
N THR A 70 -10.53 -4.93 20.26
CA THR A 70 -10.28 -3.95 21.33
C THR A 70 -10.29 -2.55 20.75
N THR A 71 -11.28 -1.73 21.09
CA THR A 71 -11.32 -0.31 20.71
C THR A 71 -10.79 0.56 21.85
N ARG A 72 -9.98 1.56 21.50
CA ARG A 72 -9.45 2.58 22.39
C ARG A 72 -9.54 3.95 21.72
N THR A 73 -9.76 4.98 22.50
CA THR A 73 -9.86 6.35 21.98
C THR A 73 -9.05 7.30 22.85
N ASP A 74 -8.53 8.35 22.23
CA ASP A 74 -7.77 9.43 22.87
C ASP A 74 -6.67 8.94 23.81
N LEU A 75 -5.83 8.06 23.29
CA LEU A 75 -4.72 7.50 24.06
C LEU A 75 -3.60 8.52 24.25
N SER A 76 -3.21 8.71 25.51
CA SER A 76 -1.95 9.35 25.89
C SER A 76 -0.75 8.48 25.54
N THR A 77 0.45 9.03 25.54
CA THR A 77 1.68 8.28 25.22
C THR A 77 1.82 7.02 26.07
N GLN A 78 1.60 7.15 27.39
CA GLN A 78 1.69 6.03 28.32
C GLN A 78 0.61 4.97 28.07
N THR A 79 -0.64 5.39 27.84
CA THR A 79 -1.76 4.47 27.64
C THR A 79 -1.73 3.82 26.26
N PHE A 80 -1.18 4.50 25.25
CA PHE A 80 -0.93 3.94 23.92
C PHE A 80 0.11 2.83 23.97
N GLN A 81 1.28 3.08 24.57
CA GLN A 81 2.29 2.03 24.73
C GLN A 81 1.77 0.83 25.53
N LYS A 82 0.96 1.08 26.57
CA LYS A 82 0.29 0.01 27.33
C LYS A 82 -0.67 -0.79 26.45
N ALA A 83 -1.49 -0.12 25.64
CA ALA A 83 -2.42 -0.79 24.72
C ALA A 83 -1.69 -1.67 23.69
N LEU A 84 -0.55 -1.21 23.15
CA LEU A 84 0.27 -2.00 22.23
C LEU A 84 0.85 -3.25 22.92
N ARG A 85 1.38 -3.12 24.15
CA ARG A 85 1.89 -4.28 24.91
C ARG A 85 0.79 -5.29 25.24
N GLU A 86 -0.39 -4.82 25.65
CA GLU A 86 -1.54 -5.68 25.92
C GLU A 86 -2.04 -6.38 24.64
N PHE A 87 -1.96 -5.70 23.51
CA PHE A 87 -2.35 -6.26 22.23
C PHE A 87 -1.32 -7.26 21.69
N GLN A 88 -0.03 -7.04 21.94
CA GLN A 88 1.03 -7.99 21.59
C GLN A 88 0.78 -9.38 22.20
N ALA A 89 0.45 -9.42 23.49
CA ALA A 89 0.08 -10.67 24.16
C ALA A 89 -1.17 -11.34 23.55
N GLN A 90 -2.09 -10.56 22.97
CA GLN A 90 -3.23 -11.10 22.23
C GLN A 90 -2.85 -11.58 20.82
N ALA A 91 -1.91 -10.92 20.16
CA ALA A 91 -1.44 -11.24 18.81
C ALA A 91 -0.60 -12.53 18.78
N ASP A 92 0.06 -12.89 19.88
CA ASP A 92 0.85 -14.13 19.96
C ASP A 92 0.02 -15.38 19.60
N GLY A 93 0.47 -16.09 18.57
CA GLY A 93 -0.18 -17.28 18.03
C GLY A 93 -1.49 -17.02 17.28
N ALA A 94 -1.84 -15.76 16.99
CA ALA A 94 -3.02 -15.43 16.19
C ALA A 94 -2.79 -15.76 14.70
N GLU A 95 -3.86 -16.15 14.01
CA GLU A 95 -3.84 -16.25 12.55
C GLU A 95 -3.68 -14.87 11.92
N VAL A 96 -4.46 -13.90 12.41
CA VAL A 96 -4.44 -12.52 11.93
C VAL A 96 -4.42 -11.59 13.14
N ALA A 97 -3.46 -10.67 13.15
CA ALA A 97 -3.48 -9.51 14.04
C ALA A 97 -3.56 -8.23 13.21
N LEU A 98 -4.54 -7.38 13.53
CA LEU A 98 -4.79 -6.13 12.82
C LEU A 98 -4.74 -4.94 13.77
N ILE A 99 -4.02 -3.89 13.40
CA ILE A 99 -4.09 -2.59 14.05
C ILE A 99 -4.72 -1.60 13.07
N TYR A 100 -5.79 -0.95 13.50
CA TYR A 100 -6.33 0.24 12.85
C TYR A 100 -6.02 1.46 13.71
N TYR A 101 -5.49 2.51 13.09
CA TYR A 101 -5.25 3.79 13.75
C TYR A 101 -5.85 4.92 12.94
N ALA A 102 -6.68 5.75 13.57
CA ALA A 102 -7.14 7.03 13.05
C ALA A 102 -6.66 8.16 13.97
N GLY A 103 -6.02 9.17 13.38
CA GLY A 103 -5.47 10.30 14.13
C GLY A 103 -4.37 11.05 13.39
N HIS A 104 -3.66 11.92 14.10
CA HIS A 104 -2.47 12.60 13.57
C HIS A 104 -1.29 11.64 13.45
N GLY A 105 -0.56 11.77 12.34
CA GLY A 105 0.71 11.07 12.11
C GLY A 105 1.73 12.04 11.52
N ILE A 106 3.01 11.78 11.73
CA ILE A 106 4.08 12.55 11.09
C ILE A 106 5.19 11.65 10.58
N GLU A 107 5.83 12.03 9.47
CA GLU A 107 7.09 11.43 9.05
C GLU A 107 8.28 12.31 9.47
N ALA A 108 9.26 11.73 10.17
CA ALA A 108 10.52 12.39 10.49
C ALA A 108 11.70 11.44 10.30
N LYS A 109 12.73 11.89 9.57
CA LYS A 109 13.91 11.09 9.20
C LYS A 109 13.58 9.72 8.59
N GLY A 110 12.46 9.63 7.86
CA GLY A 110 12.00 8.39 7.24
C GLY A 110 11.25 7.43 8.15
N VAL A 111 11.05 7.80 9.42
CA VAL A 111 10.24 7.05 10.39
C VAL A 111 8.85 7.67 10.47
N ASN A 112 7.81 6.83 10.47
CA ASN A 112 6.43 7.27 10.67
C ASN A 112 6.09 7.19 12.16
N TRP A 113 5.53 8.26 12.70
CA TRP A 113 5.15 8.40 14.09
C TRP A 113 3.64 8.60 14.20
N LEU A 114 2.98 7.83 15.06
CA LEU A 114 1.59 8.01 15.44
C LEU A 114 1.53 8.94 16.65
N ILE A 115 0.61 9.90 16.66
CA ILE A 115 0.60 10.98 17.65
C ILE A 115 -0.46 10.71 18.74
N PRO A 116 -0.04 10.54 20.00
CA PRO A 116 -0.91 10.53 21.18
C PRO A 116 -1.60 11.88 21.43
N VAL A 117 -2.73 11.87 22.14
CA VAL A 117 -3.51 13.11 22.37
C VAL A 117 -2.85 14.11 23.33
N ASP A 118 -1.94 13.62 24.18
CA ASP A 118 -1.17 14.43 25.15
C ASP A 118 0.16 14.94 24.58
N ALA A 119 0.48 14.60 23.34
CA ALA A 119 1.70 15.04 22.68
C ALA A 119 1.71 16.57 22.55
N THR A 120 2.83 17.20 22.90
CA THR A 120 3.07 18.64 22.77
C THR A 120 3.99 18.94 21.60
N LEU A 121 4.96 18.05 21.38
CA LEU A 121 5.77 17.97 20.18
C LEU A 121 6.37 19.34 19.82
N SER A 122 7.27 19.83 20.67
CA SER A 122 7.92 21.13 20.50
C SER A 122 8.98 21.15 19.39
N ASP A 123 9.70 20.03 19.18
CA ASP A 123 10.61 19.82 18.07
C ASP A 123 10.83 18.32 17.77
N GLU A 124 11.58 18.03 16.70
CA GLU A 124 11.82 16.67 16.24
C GLU A 124 12.50 15.75 17.27
N ARG A 125 13.22 16.29 18.24
CA ARG A 125 13.88 15.52 19.31
C ARG A 125 12.89 15.02 20.37
N ALA A 126 11.69 15.61 20.42
CA ALA A 126 10.61 15.16 21.31
C ALA A 126 9.94 13.87 20.82
N LEU A 127 10.06 13.52 19.53
CA LEU A 127 9.37 12.36 18.94
C LEU A 127 9.56 11.04 19.67
N PRO A 128 10.80 10.64 20.05
CA PRO A 128 11.00 9.37 20.75
C PRO A 128 10.35 9.33 22.15
N TYR A 129 9.96 10.47 22.70
CA TYR A 129 9.42 10.60 24.05
C TYR A 129 7.91 10.84 24.08
N GLU A 130 7.37 11.54 23.07
CA GLU A 130 5.97 12.00 23.03
C GLU A 130 5.15 11.38 21.90
N ALA A 131 5.75 10.56 21.03
CA ALA A 131 5.06 9.90 19.93
C ALA A 131 5.32 8.39 19.92
N ILE A 132 4.57 7.67 19.09
CA ILE A 132 4.68 6.21 18.94
C ILE A 132 5.31 5.91 17.59
N ASP A 133 6.50 5.30 17.60
CA ASP A 133 7.10 4.77 16.36
C ASP A 133 6.17 3.70 15.78
N THR A 134 5.84 3.80 14.49
CA THR A 134 5.02 2.79 13.79
C THR A 134 5.64 1.40 13.84
N ASN A 135 6.98 1.29 14.00
CA ASN A 135 7.66 0.03 14.23
C ASN A 135 7.21 -0.66 15.53
N LEU A 136 6.88 0.11 16.58
CA LEU A 136 6.35 -0.46 17.82
C LEU A 136 4.95 -1.08 17.59
N ALA A 137 4.16 -0.51 16.69
CA ALA A 137 2.88 -1.11 16.28
C ALA A 137 3.10 -2.38 15.43
N LEU A 138 4.13 -2.42 14.60
CA LEU A 138 4.52 -3.64 13.86
C LEU A 138 5.03 -4.74 14.80
N GLU A 139 5.79 -4.40 15.83
CA GLU A 139 6.22 -5.33 16.89
C GLU A 139 5.02 -5.89 17.66
N ALA A 140 4.00 -5.08 17.91
CA ALA A 140 2.78 -5.51 18.59
C ALA A 140 1.94 -6.53 17.79
N VAL A 141 2.14 -6.66 16.48
CA VAL A 141 1.51 -7.71 15.66
C VAL A 141 2.46 -8.87 15.33
N ALA A 142 3.73 -8.82 15.75
CA ALA A 142 4.77 -9.73 15.28
C ALA A 142 4.49 -11.22 15.59
N GLY A 143 3.77 -11.51 16.66
CA GLY A 143 3.41 -12.88 17.06
C GLY A 143 2.31 -13.55 16.23
N ALA A 144 1.68 -12.82 15.30
CA ALA A 144 0.64 -13.34 14.42
C ALA A 144 1.20 -13.80 13.07
N ARG A 145 0.54 -14.78 12.44
CA ARG A 145 0.88 -15.25 11.09
C ARG A 145 0.71 -14.16 10.04
N VAL A 146 -0.44 -13.47 10.06
CA VAL A 146 -0.76 -12.38 9.13
C VAL A 146 -0.88 -11.08 9.91
N ARG A 147 -0.18 -10.06 9.44
CA ARG A 147 0.04 -8.81 10.17
C ARG A 147 -0.47 -7.65 9.35
N ILE A 148 -1.47 -6.95 9.85
CA ILE A 148 -2.15 -5.89 9.09
C ILE A 148 -2.11 -4.59 9.88
N LEU A 149 -1.56 -3.54 9.29
CA LEU A 149 -1.65 -2.17 9.82
C LEU A 149 -2.44 -1.31 8.83
N LEU A 150 -3.52 -0.70 9.30
CA LEU A 150 -4.34 0.25 8.55
C LEU A 150 -4.23 1.62 9.23
N LEU A 151 -3.60 2.57 8.56
CA LEU A 151 -3.19 3.86 9.13
C LEU A 151 -3.94 5.00 8.44
N ASP A 152 -5.01 5.45 9.09
CA ASP A 152 -5.81 6.61 8.74
C ASP A 152 -5.27 7.87 9.38
N ALA A 153 -4.06 8.22 8.95
CA ALA A 153 -3.33 9.36 9.45
C ALA A 153 -2.67 10.11 8.32
N CYS A 154 -2.58 11.42 8.48
CA CYS A 154 -1.75 12.23 7.62
C CYS A 154 -0.27 11.95 7.88
N ARG A 155 0.60 12.34 6.94
CA ARG A 155 2.07 12.29 7.10
C ARG A 155 2.68 13.70 7.15
N ASP A 156 1.84 14.72 7.13
CA ASP A 156 2.23 16.11 7.34
C ASP A 156 2.24 16.47 8.83
N ASN A 157 3.02 17.47 9.20
CA ASN A 157 3.19 17.84 10.59
C ASN A 157 2.06 18.77 11.07
N PRO A 158 1.19 18.34 12.01
CA PRO A 158 0.08 19.16 12.49
C PRO A 158 0.52 20.26 13.48
N PHE A 159 1.78 20.27 13.94
CA PHE A 159 2.30 21.20 14.97
C PHE A 159 2.88 22.51 14.40
N GLY A 160 2.84 22.70 13.06
CA GLY A 160 3.02 24.01 12.42
C GLY A 160 4.33 24.76 12.70
N ARG A 161 4.35 26.08 12.41
CA ARG A 161 5.53 26.99 12.36
C ARG A 161 6.49 26.98 13.56
N ASN A 162 6.06 26.48 14.72
CA ASN A 162 6.89 26.41 15.95
C ASN A 162 7.75 25.15 15.99
N TRP A 163 7.41 24.13 15.20
CA TRP A 163 8.19 22.92 15.05
C TRP A 163 9.48 23.20 14.27
N LYS A 164 10.62 23.05 14.94
CA LYS A 164 11.94 23.13 14.28
C LYS A 164 12.31 21.77 13.69
N ALA A 165 12.00 21.56 12.42
CA ALA A 165 12.48 20.39 11.67
C ALA A 165 14.02 20.41 11.61
N GLY A 166 14.67 19.28 11.86
CA GLY A 166 16.12 19.16 11.72
C GLY A 166 16.57 19.36 10.27
N THR A 167 17.72 20.01 10.07
CA THR A 167 18.28 20.42 8.75
C THR A 167 18.74 19.26 7.85
N ARG A 168 18.30 18.02 8.11
CA ARG A 168 18.64 16.84 7.30
C ARG A 168 17.44 15.88 7.25
N SER A 169 16.48 16.16 6.39
CA SER A 169 15.50 15.17 5.96
C SER A 169 16.19 14.14 5.06
N VAL A 170 16.71 13.08 5.68
CA VAL A 170 16.97 11.84 4.95
C VAL A 170 15.62 11.15 4.84
N THR A 171 14.95 11.30 3.69
CA THR A 171 13.72 10.56 3.37
C THR A 171 14.08 9.10 3.14
N ARG A 172 14.26 8.35 4.24
CA ARG A 172 14.40 6.91 4.21
C ARG A 172 13.04 6.33 4.56
N GLY A 173 12.06 6.44 3.66
CA GLY A 173 10.73 5.87 3.92
C GLY A 173 10.87 4.43 4.40
N LEU A 174 10.34 4.15 5.60
CA LEU A 174 10.42 2.91 6.39
C LEU A 174 11.72 2.09 6.22
N ALA A 175 12.40 1.81 7.33
CA ALA A 175 13.30 0.65 7.34
C ALA A 175 12.53 -0.55 6.78
N ARG A 176 13.09 -1.21 5.76
CA ARG A 176 12.52 -2.40 5.12
C ARG A 176 12.11 -3.36 6.25
N VAL A 177 10.82 -3.55 6.43
CA VAL A 177 10.30 -4.59 7.31
C VAL A 177 10.62 -5.90 6.59
N GLU A 178 11.74 -6.52 6.96
CA GLU A 178 12.12 -7.86 6.48
C GLU A 178 11.21 -8.90 7.15
N ALA A 179 9.92 -8.86 6.81
CA ALA A 179 8.96 -9.77 7.40
C ALA A 179 7.87 -10.15 6.39
N ASP A 180 7.68 -11.44 6.20
CA ASP A 180 6.70 -12.04 5.29
C ASP A 180 5.28 -12.00 5.89
N ASP A 181 4.24 -11.95 5.07
CA ASP A 181 2.84 -11.84 5.50
C ASP A 181 2.49 -10.55 6.29
N VAL A 182 3.11 -9.43 5.92
CA VAL A 182 2.77 -8.08 6.41
C VAL A 182 2.05 -7.27 5.32
N LEU A 183 0.95 -6.62 5.70
CA LEU A 183 0.23 -5.64 4.90
C LEU A 183 0.11 -4.33 5.69
N ILE A 184 0.64 -3.24 5.16
CA ILE A 184 0.47 -1.90 5.69
C ILE A 184 -0.25 -1.06 4.65
N VAL A 185 -1.34 -0.41 5.03
CA VAL A 185 -2.11 0.49 4.19
C VAL A 185 -2.19 1.85 4.85
N PHE A 186 -1.64 2.87 4.19
CA PHE A 186 -1.73 4.27 4.60
C PHE A 186 -2.85 4.95 3.85
N ALA A 187 -3.62 5.80 4.52
CA ALA A 187 -4.72 6.55 3.91
C ALA A 187 -4.27 7.56 2.84
N ALA A 188 -3.01 8.02 2.89
CA ALA A 188 -2.43 8.93 1.91
C ALA A 188 -0.99 8.55 1.54
N ALA A 189 -0.55 8.99 0.36
CA ALA A 189 0.81 8.76 -0.13
C ALA A 189 1.84 9.58 0.68
N PRO A 190 3.14 9.26 0.59
CA PRO A 190 4.19 10.09 1.19
C PRO A 190 4.06 11.56 0.76
N GLY A 191 4.00 12.47 1.74
CA GLY A 191 3.86 13.91 1.51
C GLY A 191 2.45 14.39 1.13
N GLU A 192 1.47 13.49 1.07
CA GLU A 192 0.06 13.83 0.86
C GLU A 192 -0.71 13.80 2.20
N ARG A 193 -1.85 14.49 2.24
CA ARG A 193 -2.75 14.58 3.40
C ARG A 193 -3.93 13.62 3.21
N ALA A 194 -4.30 12.90 4.26
CA ALA A 194 -5.55 12.13 4.27
C ALA A 194 -6.73 13.09 4.44
N ALA A 195 -7.83 12.86 3.72
CA ALA A 195 -9.01 13.69 3.86
C ALA A 195 -9.82 13.25 5.08
N ASP A 196 -10.25 14.21 5.89
CA ASP A 196 -11.21 13.96 6.98
C ASP A 196 -12.60 13.60 6.42
N GLY A 197 -12.85 13.90 5.14
CA GLY A 197 -14.14 13.71 4.47
C GLY A 197 -15.10 14.88 4.70
N SER A 198 -16.25 14.84 4.01
CA SER A 198 -17.36 15.79 4.20
C SER A 198 -18.54 15.18 4.99
N GLY A 199 -18.37 13.95 5.47
CA GLY A 199 -19.39 13.15 6.15
C GLY A 199 -19.06 12.90 7.63
N VAL A 200 -19.67 11.86 8.19
CA VAL A 200 -19.49 11.45 9.61
C VAL A 200 -18.15 10.72 9.83
N ASN A 201 -17.65 10.05 8.80
CA ASN A 201 -16.44 9.24 8.81
C ASN A 201 -15.50 9.67 7.69
N SER A 202 -14.22 9.31 7.81
CA SER A 202 -13.24 9.51 6.76
C SER A 202 -13.51 8.59 5.55
N PRO A 203 -13.14 9.00 4.32
CA PRO A 203 -13.25 8.13 3.14
C PRO A 203 -12.47 6.82 3.29
N PHE A 204 -11.37 6.84 4.04
CA PHE A 204 -10.55 5.66 4.29
C PHE A 204 -11.23 4.69 5.26
N ALA A 205 -11.74 5.19 6.39
CA ALA A 205 -12.48 4.39 7.37
C ALA A 205 -13.70 3.71 6.72
N GLU A 206 -14.43 4.45 5.89
CA GLU A 206 -15.54 3.92 5.12
C GLU A 206 -15.13 2.81 4.15
N ALA A 207 -14.06 3.02 3.38
CA ALA A 207 -13.54 2.03 2.44
C ALA A 207 -13.06 0.75 3.16
N VAL A 208 -12.37 0.90 4.29
CA VAL A 208 -11.96 -0.20 5.16
C VAL A 208 -13.18 -0.97 5.66
N ALA A 209 -14.15 -0.27 6.22
CA ALA A 209 -15.34 -0.88 6.81
C ALA A 209 -16.21 -1.63 5.78
N ARG A 210 -16.31 -1.09 4.56
CA ARG A 210 -16.98 -1.78 3.44
C ARG A 210 -16.21 -3.01 2.97
N THR A 211 -14.89 -3.02 3.10
CA THR A 211 -14.03 -4.02 2.45
C THR A 211 -13.70 -5.20 3.35
N LEU A 212 -13.43 -4.98 4.63
CA LEU A 212 -13.09 -6.06 5.59
C LEU A 212 -14.09 -7.23 5.63
N PRO A 213 -15.43 -7.00 5.64
CA PRO A 213 -16.39 -8.10 5.74
C PRO A 213 -16.70 -8.75 4.38
N LYS A 214 -16.07 -8.34 3.27
CA LYS A 214 -16.35 -8.89 1.93
C LYS A 214 -15.98 -10.38 1.87
N PRO A 215 -16.93 -11.30 1.62
CA PRO A 215 -16.64 -12.72 1.46
C PRO A 215 -15.74 -12.98 0.26
N GLY A 216 -14.80 -13.92 0.40
CA GLY A 216 -13.95 -14.35 -0.71
C GLY A 216 -12.93 -13.32 -1.19
N LEU A 217 -12.74 -12.21 -0.48
CA LEU A 217 -11.65 -11.27 -0.77
C LEU A 217 -10.36 -11.74 -0.08
N PRO A 218 -9.30 -12.09 -0.83
CA PRO A 218 -8.02 -12.42 -0.22
C PRO A 218 -7.38 -11.17 0.39
N VAL A 219 -6.75 -11.31 1.56
CA VAL A 219 -6.04 -10.23 2.28
C VAL A 219 -5.00 -9.56 1.39
N GLN A 220 -4.38 -10.32 0.47
CA GLN A 220 -3.44 -9.82 -0.54
C GLN A 220 -4.00 -8.68 -1.39
N LEU A 221 -5.30 -8.70 -1.68
CA LEU A 221 -5.98 -7.69 -2.49
C LEU A 221 -6.64 -6.59 -1.65
N LEU A 222 -6.66 -6.75 -0.32
CA LEU A 222 -7.35 -5.84 0.59
C LEU A 222 -6.89 -4.38 0.42
N GLY A 223 -5.57 -4.16 0.40
CA GLY A 223 -4.99 -2.82 0.24
C GLY A 223 -5.32 -2.18 -1.11
N GLY A 224 -5.33 -2.96 -2.19
CA GLY A 224 -5.72 -2.48 -3.53
C GLY A 224 -7.18 -2.05 -3.58
N VAL A 225 -8.08 -2.89 -3.06
CA VAL A 225 -9.53 -2.57 -3.03
C VAL A 225 -9.83 -1.35 -2.16
N ILE A 226 -9.18 -1.22 -1.01
CA ILE A 226 -9.31 -0.02 -0.16
C ILE A 226 -8.82 1.22 -0.92
N ARG A 227 -7.67 1.13 -1.60
CA ARG A 227 -7.13 2.22 -2.41
C ARG A 227 -8.12 2.65 -3.48
N ASP A 228 -8.65 1.72 -4.26
CA ASP A 228 -9.55 2.04 -5.37
C ASP A 228 -10.85 2.69 -4.88
N ASP A 229 -11.40 2.21 -3.76
CA ASP A 229 -12.62 2.77 -3.15
C ASP A 229 -12.39 4.21 -2.66
N VAL A 230 -11.26 4.49 -1.98
CA VAL A 230 -10.90 5.85 -1.57
C VAL A 230 -10.65 6.78 -2.76
N MET A 231 -9.93 6.31 -3.78
CA MET A 231 -9.69 7.09 -5.00
C MET A 231 -11.01 7.42 -5.70
N GLY A 232 -11.96 6.48 -5.74
CA GLY A 232 -13.30 6.71 -6.28
C GLY A 232 -14.10 7.72 -5.46
N ALA A 233 -14.17 7.54 -4.15
CA ALA A 233 -14.93 8.38 -3.23
C ALA A 233 -14.40 9.82 -3.15
N THR A 234 -13.10 10.03 -3.34
CA THR A 234 -12.45 11.34 -3.26
C THR A 234 -12.23 12.01 -4.61
N GLY A 235 -12.73 11.42 -5.71
CA GLY A 235 -12.50 11.95 -7.05
C GLY A 235 -11.00 12.05 -7.39
N GLN A 236 -10.22 11.05 -6.96
CA GLN A 236 -8.77 10.91 -7.15
C GLN A 236 -7.92 11.93 -6.36
N GLN A 237 -8.50 12.66 -5.41
CA GLN A 237 -7.75 13.67 -4.63
C GLN A 237 -6.93 13.07 -3.48
N GLN A 238 -7.33 11.90 -2.98
CA GLN A 238 -6.60 11.17 -1.94
C GLN A 238 -6.17 9.81 -2.46
N ARG A 239 -4.87 9.52 -2.36
CA ARG A 239 -4.30 8.25 -2.83
C ARG A 239 -3.70 7.44 -1.68
N PRO A 240 -4.37 6.36 -1.24
CA PRO A 240 -3.78 5.43 -0.30
C PRO A 240 -2.50 4.79 -0.83
N PHE A 241 -1.54 4.57 0.07
CA PHE A 241 -0.28 3.88 -0.22
C PHE A 241 -0.27 2.51 0.45
N VAL A 242 0.09 1.48 -0.32
CA VAL A 242 0.09 0.08 0.13
C VAL A 242 1.52 -0.43 0.14
N SER A 243 1.95 -0.98 1.28
CA SER A 243 3.19 -1.72 1.45
C SER A 243 2.86 -3.13 1.87
N ALA A 244 3.06 -4.11 0.98
CA ALA A 244 2.74 -5.50 1.24
C ALA A 244 3.95 -6.39 0.95
N SER A 245 4.22 -7.31 1.87
CA SER A 245 5.09 -8.47 1.66
C SER A 245 4.25 -9.67 2.08
N MET A 246 3.56 -10.32 1.13
CA MET A 246 2.63 -11.41 1.42
C MET A 246 2.93 -12.63 0.57
N THR A 247 2.73 -13.81 1.15
CA THR A 247 2.84 -15.08 0.41
C THR A 247 1.74 -15.21 -0.66
N GLY A 248 2.03 -16.01 -1.69
CA GLY A 248 1.10 -16.25 -2.82
C GLY A 248 -0.13 -17.10 -2.47
N ASN A 249 -0.20 -17.68 -1.27
CA ASN A 249 -1.34 -18.49 -0.83
C ASN A 249 -2.46 -17.58 -0.33
N PRO A 250 -3.65 -17.57 -0.96
CA PRO A 250 -4.71 -16.64 -0.59
C PRO A 250 -5.20 -16.88 0.83
N ILE A 251 -5.34 -15.80 1.60
CA ILE A 251 -5.85 -15.83 2.98
C ILE A 251 -7.14 -15.02 3.02
N PHE A 252 -8.22 -15.59 3.56
CA PHE A 252 -9.52 -14.95 3.56
C PHE A 252 -9.96 -14.57 4.97
N LEU A 253 -10.33 -13.29 5.16
CA LEU A 253 -10.97 -12.84 6.41
C LEU A 253 -12.40 -13.38 6.49
N VAL A 254 -13.15 -13.39 5.40
CA VAL A 254 -14.48 -14.01 5.37
C VAL A 254 -14.48 -15.11 4.33
N GLY A 255 -14.69 -16.35 4.77
CA GLY A 255 -14.75 -17.51 3.88
C GLY A 255 -15.87 -17.33 2.84
N GLY A 256 -15.57 -17.60 1.57
CA GLY A 256 -16.60 -17.74 0.55
C GLY A 256 -17.47 -18.98 0.84
N ALA A 257 -18.76 -18.92 0.52
CA ALA A 257 -19.75 -19.94 0.87
C ALA A 257 -19.23 -21.38 0.67
N ALA A 258 -19.12 -22.12 1.77
CA ALA A 258 -18.73 -23.52 1.79
C ALA A 258 -19.89 -24.39 1.28
N GLY A 259 -19.70 -24.99 0.12
CA GLY A 259 -20.60 -25.96 -0.49
C GLY A 259 -19.89 -26.80 -1.53
N ALA A 260 -18.76 -27.43 -1.16
CA ALA A 260 -18.13 -28.45 -2.00
C ALA A 260 -17.61 -29.57 -1.09
N THR A 261 -18.25 -30.74 -1.20
CA THR A 261 -17.79 -32.02 -0.67
C THR A 261 -16.40 -32.37 -1.21
N PRO A 262 -15.57 -33.12 -0.45
CA PRO A 262 -14.22 -33.47 -0.90
C PRO A 262 -14.30 -34.49 -2.02
N VAL A 263 -13.97 -34.07 -3.25
CA VAL A 263 -13.74 -35.00 -4.37
C VAL A 263 -12.24 -35.29 -4.43
N THR A 264 -11.92 -36.54 -4.17
CA THR A 264 -10.62 -37.19 -4.39
C THR A 264 -10.12 -36.88 -5.80
N ALA A 265 -8.90 -36.33 -5.91
CA ALA A 265 -8.22 -36.18 -7.19
C ALA A 265 -8.05 -37.55 -7.86
N PRO A 266 -8.21 -37.62 -9.19
CA PRO A 266 -7.00 -37.63 -9.99
C PRO A 266 -7.02 -36.62 -11.14
N ALA A 267 -5.79 -36.27 -11.54
CA ALA A 267 -5.39 -35.31 -12.56
C ALA A 267 -6.28 -35.26 -13.82
N ALA A 268 -6.91 -34.10 -14.04
CA ALA A 268 -7.08 -33.41 -15.32
C ALA A 268 -7.81 -32.11 -15.00
N THR A 269 -7.25 -30.96 -15.38
CA THR A 269 -7.76 -29.61 -15.11
C THR A 269 -9.24 -29.45 -15.49
N PRO A 270 -10.10 -28.96 -14.57
CA PRO A 270 -11.31 -28.25 -15.00
C PRO A 270 -11.49 -26.93 -14.26
N SER A 271 -11.87 -25.92 -15.04
CA SER A 271 -12.23 -24.55 -14.72
C SER A 271 -13.21 -24.37 -13.54
N LEU A 272 -12.93 -23.39 -12.68
CA LEU A 272 -13.83 -22.84 -11.65
C LEU A 272 -15.03 -22.08 -12.29
N PRO A 273 -16.21 -22.03 -11.67
CA PRO A 273 -17.34 -21.24 -12.18
C PRO A 273 -17.20 -19.74 -11.82
N ALA A 274 -16.98 -18.94 -12.86
CA ALA A 274 -17.30 -17.52 -13.05
C ALA A 274 -16.94 -16.51 -11.94
N GLU A 275 -15.67 -16.42 -11.54
CA GLU A 275 -15.05 -15.08 -11.46
C GLU A 275 -15.16 -14.44 -12.84
N ASN A 276 -15.58 -13.17 -12.96
CA ASN A 276 -15.58 -12.50 -14.26
C ASN A 276 -14.12 -12.45 -14.77
N PRO A 277 -13.73 -13.31 -15.73
CA PRO A 277 -12.33 -13.46 -16.11
C PRO A 277 -11.81 -12.19 -16.78
N GLU A 278 -12.72 -11.35 -17.27
CA GLU A 278 -12.43 -10.02 -17.76
C GLU A 278 -11.94 -9.08 -16.65
N LEU A 279 -12.60 -9.09 -15.48
CA LEU A 279 -12.22 -8.23 -14.35
C LEU A 279 -10.82 -8.59 -13.81
N THR A 280 -10.49 -9.88 -13.77
CA THR A 280 -9.18 -10.36 -13.32
C THR A 280 -8.07 -9.93 -14.29
N ASN A 281 -8.33 -10.02 -15.60
CA ASN A 281 -7.36 -9.61 -16.61
C ASN A 281 -7.26 -8.07 -16.70
N TRP A 282 -8.36 -7.35 -16.48
CA TRP A 282 -8.37 -5.89 -16.34
C TRP A 282 -7.53 -5.43 -15.14
N LYS A 283 -7.76 -5.98 -13.95
CA LYS A 283 -6.99 -5.64 -12.74
C LYS A 283 -5.50 -5.95 -12.88
N SER A 284 -5.16 -7.02 -13.60
CA SER A 284 -3.77 -7.35 -13.93
C SER A 284 -3.16 -6.31 -14.87
N ALA A 285 -3.91 -5.86 -15.88
CA ALA A 285 -3.47 -4.79 -16.79
C ALA A 285 -3.29 -3.45 -16.06
N GLU A 286 -4.18 -3.14 -15.11
CA GLU A 286 -4.14 -1.94 -14.27
C GLU A 286 -3.00 -1.95 -13.25
N TRP A 287 -2.74 -3.11 -12.62
CA TRP A 287 -1.58 -3.28 -11.73
C TRP A 287 -0.25 -3.09 -12.47
N LEU A 288 -0.16 -3.61 -13.70
CA LEU A 288 1.00 -3.44 -14.56
C LEU A 288 1.11 -2.02 -15.12
N ASN A 289 -0.02 -1.37 -15.40
CA ASN A 289 -0.15 -0.02 -15.95
C ASN A 289 0.79 0.26 -17.15
N THR A 290 0.83 -0.65 -18.12
CA THR A 290 1.61 -0.48 -19.36
C THR A 290 0.72 -0.63 -20.58
N ALA A 291 1.06 0.05 -21.68
CA ALA A 291 0.31 -0.07 -22.92
C ALA A 291 0.20 -1.53 -23.39
N ALA A 292 1.27 -2.32 -23.23
CA ALA A 292 1.28 -3.74 -23.57
C ALA A 292 0.32 -4.58 -22.71
N ALA A 293 0.19 -4.27 -21.41
CA ALA A 293 -0.74 -4.97 -20.53
C ALA A 293 -2.20 -4.65 -20.85
N TYR A 294 -2.50 -3.38 -21.15
CA TYR A 294 -3.83 -2.97 -21.62
C TYR A 294 -4.16 -3.51 -23.01
N GLU A 295 -3.16 -3.67 -23.89
CA GLU A 295 -3.34 -4.34 -25.19
C GLU A 295 -3.59 -5.82 -25.05
N ALA A 296 -2.86 -6.51 -24.16
CA ALA A 296 -3.09 -7.92 -23.88
C ALA A 296 -4.51 -8.16 -23.34
N TYR A 297 -5.00 -7.25 -22.48
CA TYR A 297 -6.39 -7.23 -22.06
C TYR A 297 -7.35 -7.01 -23.25
N LEU A 298 -7.11 -6.03 -24.12
CA LEU A 298 -7.95 -5.76 -25.30
C LEU A 298 -7.92 -6.86 -26.37
N ALA A 299 -6.81 -7.59 -26.50
CA ALA A 299 -6.72 -8.72 -27.40
C ALA A 299 -7.65 -9.86 -26.98
N GLN A 300 -7.89 -9.99 -25.68
CA GLN A 300 -8.74 -11.03 -25.10
C GLN A 300 -10.19 -10.55 -24.91
N TYR A 301 -10.40 -9.25 -24.64
CA TYR A 301 -11.72 -8.62 -24.44
C TYR A 301 -11.86 -7.33 -25.28
N PRO A 302 -11.93 -7.44 -26.63
CA PRO A 302 -11.94 -6.28 -27.52
C PRO A 302 -13.19 -5.38 -27.36
N ASN A 303 -14.30 -5.99 -26.92
CA ASN A 303 -15.59 -5.34 -26.60
C ASN A 303 -15.96 -5.51 -25.11
N GLY A 304 -14.97 -5.75 -24.26
CA GLY A 304 -15.16 -5.90 -22.82
C GLY A 304 -15.67 -4.60 -22.15
N ALA A 305 -16.26 -4.74 -20.97
CA ALA A 305 -16.68 -3.64 -20.10
C ALA A 305 -15.58 -2.58 -19.85
N TYR A 306 -14.30 -2.98 -19.82
CA TYR A 306 -13.17 -2.05 -19.63
C TYR A 306 -12.41 -1.72 -20.92
N ALA A 307 -12.90 -2.15 -22.09
CA ALA A 307 -12.21 -1.93 -23.37
C ALA A 307 -12.02 -0.45 -23.71
N ALA A 308 -13.01 0.40 -23.38
CA ALA A 308 -12.89 1.85 -23.56
C ALA A 308 -11.79 2.44 -22.66
N MET A 309 -11.69 1.96 -21.42
CA MET A 309 -10.69 2.41 -20.45
C MET A 309 -9.28 1.93 -20.83
N ALA A 310 -9.15 0.68 -21.28
CA ALA A 310 -7.89 0.15 -21.79
C ALA A 310 -7.41 0.90 -23.03
N LYS A 311 -8.30 1.22 -23.99
CA LYS A 311 -7.96 2.03 -25.17
C LYS A 311 -7.55 3.45 -24.77
N ALA A 312 -8.24 4.06 -23.82
CA ALA A 312 -7.90 5.38 -23.29
C ALA A 312 -6.55 5.36 -22.53
N ALA A 313 -6.29 4.33 -21.73
CA ALA A 313 -5.02 4.12 -21.04
C ALA A 313 -3.89 3.92 -22.05
N ILE A 314 -4.07 3.09 -23.09
CA ILE A 314 -3.11 2.94 -24.19
C ILE A 314 -2.90 4.26 -24.92
N ALA A 315 -3.95 5.00 -25.23
CA ALA A 315 -3.84 6.31 -25.89
C ALA A 315 -3.10 7.34 -25.00
N THR A 316 -3.23 7.25 -23.68
CA THR A 316 -2.51 8.10 -22.73
C THR A 316 -1.05 7.66 -22.58
N LEU A 317 -0.80 6.34 -22.58
CA LEU A 317 0.52 5.73 -22.46
C LEU A 317 1.31 5.73 -23.79
N ARG A 318 0.65 6.00 -24.93
CA ARG A 318 1.26 6.05 -26.27
C ARG A 318 1.13 7.38 -26.99
N GLY A 319 0.19 8.23 -26.60
CA GLY A 319 -0.09 9.50 -27.26
C GLY A 319 0.87 10.61 -26.82
N PRO A 320 1.19 11.58 -27.70
CA PRO A 320 1.80 12.84 -27.29
C PRO A 320 0.79 13.70 -26.50
N PRO A 321 1.26 14.58 -25.57
CA PRO A 321 0.41 15.27 -24.58
C PRO A 321 -0.69 16.22 -25.11
N ALA A 322 -0.80 16.42 -26.43
CA ALA A 322 -1.68 17.43 -27.03
C ALA A 322 -3.13 16.96 -27.27
N GLN A 323 -3.44 15.66 -27.32
CA GLN A 323 -4.80 15.19 -27.66
C GLN A 323 -5.72 14.94 -26.46
N VAL A 324 -5.18 14.85 -25.25
CA VAL A 324 -5.96 14.64 -24.00
C VAL A 324 -6.71 15.92 -23.57
N ALA A 325 -6.26 17.09 -24.05
CA ALA A 325 -6.92 18.37 -23.80
C ALA A 325 -8.27 18.53 -24.53
N ALA A 326 -8.52 17.75 -25.59
CA ALA A 326 -9.68 17.92 -26.47
C ALA A 326 -10.95 17.18 -26.01
N LEU A 327 -10.90 16.38 -24.94
CA LEU A 327 -12.04 15.59 -24.43
C LEU A 327 -12.63 16.11 -23.11
N ARG A 328 -12.24 17.31 -22.66
CA ARG A 328 -12.89 17.97 -21.52
C ARG A 328 -14.30 18.44 -21.91
N PRO A 329 -15.36 18.15 -21.13
CA PRO A 329 -16.67 18.75 -21.35
C PRO A 329 -16.55 20.28 -21.26
N GLN A 330 -16.91 20.98 -22.33
CA GLN A 330 -16.98 22.44 -22.31
C GLN A 330 -18.21 22.87 -21.52
N GLY A 331 -17.98 23.42 -20.33
CA GLY A 331 -19.06 23.99 -19.53
C GLY A 331 -18.70 24.14 -18.07
N GLN A 332 -17.75 25.02 -17.74
CA GLN A 332 -17.65 25.65 -16.43
C GLN A 332 -16.84 26.94 -16.58
N GLY A 333 -17.53 28.08 -16.42
CA GLY A 333 -17.02 29.43 -16.67
C GLY A 333 -15.99 29.95 -15.66
N PRO A 334 -15.54 31.20 -15.84
CA PRO A 334 -14.33 31.74 -15.22
C PRO A 334 -14.60 32.21 -13.79
N MET A 335 -14.56 31.28 -12.83
CA MET A 335 -14.49 31.65 -11.40
C MET A 335 -13.47 30.83 -10.59
N ALA A 336 -12.96 29.72 -11.15
CA ALA A 336 -11.87 28.94 -10.55
C ALA A 336 -10.45 29.52 -10.81
N ALA A 337 -10.31 30.51 -11.69
CA ALA A 337 -9.01 31.06 -12.07
C ALA A 337 -8.39 32.05 -11.06
N LYS A 338 -9.04 32.31 -9.90
CA LYS A 338 -8.59 33.36 -8.96
C LYS A 338 -8.13 32.89 -7.58
N MET A 339 -8.11 31.58 -7.28
CA MET A 339 -7.54 31.06 -6.01
C MET A 339 -6.51 29.93 -6.17
N ALA A 340 -5.98 29.70 -7.37
CA ALA A 340 -4.80 28.86 -7.60
C ALA A 340 -3.47 29.66 -7.52
N GLY A 341 -3.51 30.82 -6.87
CA GLY A 341 -2.39 31.76 -6.76
C GLY A 341 -1.73 31.72 -5.39
N ALA A 342 -1.07 30.62 -5.03
CA ALA A 342 -0.02 30.61 -4.01
C ALA A 342 0.85 29.35 -4.09
N ARG A 343 1.94 29.46 -4.88
CA ARG A 343 3.12 28.57 -4.98
C ARG A 343 2.97 27.27 -5.79
N LEU A 344 2.71 27.41 -7.09
CA LEU A 344 3.60 26.81 -8.08
C LEU A 344 4.24 27.95 -8.87
N ALA A 345 5.41 28.39 -8.44
CA ALA A 345 6.27 29.25 -9.21
C ALA A 345 7.67 28.65 -9.20
N ALA A 346 8.19 28.47 -10.41
CA ALA A 346 9.53 28.04 -10.80
C ALA A 346 9.86 26.54 -10.69
N ALA A 347 9.93 25.93 -11.87
CA ALA A 347 11.03 25.07 -12.23
C ALA A 347 12.36 25.72 -11.81
N SER A 348 12.85 25.44 -10.60
CA SER A 348 14.23 25.71 -10.25
C SER A 348 15.01 24.45 -10.54
N THR A 349 15.69 24.43 -11.69
CA THR A 349 16.75 23.45 -11.98
C THR A 349 17.67 23.36 -10.76
N LEU A 350 17.88 22.17 -10.20
CA LEU A 350 18.80 21.99 -9.08
C LEU A 350 20.20 22.50 -9.48
N PRO A 351 20.96 23.11 -8.56
CA PRO A 351 22.31 23.53 -8.88
C PRO A 351 23.13 22.28 -9.27
N PRO A 352 24.04 22.35 -10.26
CA PRO A 352 24.76 21.18 -10.78
C PRO A 352 25.63 20.41 -9.75
N ASN A 353 25.81 20.98 -8.55
CA ASN A 353 26.53 20.40 -7.43
C ASN A 353 25.60 19.81 -6.35
N ALA A 354 24.28 19.76 -6.57
CA ALA A 354 23.36 19.06 -5.68
C ALA A 354 23.69 17.56 -5.61
N LYS A 355 23.16 16.87 -4.59
CA LYS A 355 23.53 15.47 -4.39
C LYS A 355 22.94 14.62 -5.52
N PRO A 356 23.62 13.52 -5.92
CA PRO A 356 23.12 12.61 -6.95
C PRO A 356 21.67 12.14 -6.74
N PHE A 357 21.27 11.91 -5.49
CA PHE A 357 19.90 11.49 -5.16
C PHE A 357 18.86 12.62 -5.35
N ASP A 358 19.23 13.87 -5.07
CA ASP A 358 18.32 15.02 -5.26
C ASP A 358 18.02 15.20 -6.75
N HIS A 359 19.05 15.08 -7.60
CA HIS A 359 18.90 15.03 -9.05
C HIS A 359 18.06 13.83 -9.51
N TYR A 360 18.21 12.65 -8.92
CA TYR A 360 17.37 11.48 -9.24
C TYR A 360 15.88 11.75 -8.92
N MET A 361 15.58 12.34 -7.77
CA MET A 361 14.20 12.65 -7.37
C MET A 361 13.61 13.78 -8.23
N ALA A 362 14.39 14.80 -8.55
CA ALA A 362 13.98 15.86 -9.48
C ALA A 362 13.70 15.31 -10.88
N ALA A 363 14.49 14.33 -11.34
CA ALA A 363 14.27 13.66 -12.61
C ALA A 363 12.94 12.89 -12.63
N ARG A 364 12.59 12.20 -11.53
CA ARG A 364 11.31 11.50 -11.40
C ARG A 364 10.13 12.46 -11.36
N ALA A 365 10.22 13.54 -10.58
CA ALA A 365 9.16 14.56 -10.52
C ALA A 365 8.96 15.23 -11.89
N ALA A 366 10.04 15.46 -12.64
CA ALA A 366 9.98 15.97 -14.00
C ALA A 366 9.33 14.96 -14.97
N MET A 367 9.59 13.66 -14.82
CA MET A 367 8.85 12.63 -15.59
C MET A 367 7.35 12.65 -15.30
N ASP A 368 6.97 12.70 -14.02
CA ASP A 368 5.56 12.71 -13.60
C ASP A 368 4.83 13.97 -14.10
N SER A 369 5.57 15.08 -14.23
CA SER A 369 5.07 16.37 -14.75
C SER A 369 5.15 16.48 -16.29
N GLY A 370 5.64 15.44 -16.99
CA GLY A 370 5.81 15.45 -18.45
C GLY A 370 6.97 16.31 -18.97
N GLU A 371 7.81 16.86 -18.08
CA GLU A 371 8.97 17.68 -18.41
C GLU A 371 10.19 16.82 -18.81
N ARG A 372 10.11 16.17 -19.99
CA ARG A 372 11.13 15.21 -20.44
C ARG A 372 12.56 15.78 -20.50
N ALA A 373 12.73 17.00 -21.01
CA ALA A 373 14.05 17.64 -21.10
C ALA A 373 14.68 17.89 -19.71
N THR A 374 13.84 18.27 -18.73
CA THR A 374 14.23 18.39 -17.33
C THR A 374 14.61 17.03 -16.78
N ALA A 375 13.79 15.99 -17.00
CA ALA A 375 14.08 14.63 -16.55
C ALA A 375 15.42 14.09 -17.08
N ILE A 376 15.69 14.24 -18.37
CA ILE A 376 16.96 13.80 -18.98
C ILE A 376 18.15 14.51 -18.34
N ARG A 377 18.10 15.84 -18.18
CA ARG A 377 19.16 16.62 -17.54
C ARG A 377 19.41 16.16 -16.11
N GLU A 378 18.36 16.01 -15.33
CA GLU A 378 18.46 15.63 -13.92
C GLU A 378 18.93 14.18 -13.74
N TYR A 379 18.48 13.22 -14.57
CA TYR A 379 19.03 11.87 -14.56
C TYR A 379 20.52 11.85 -14.93
N PHE A 380 20.93 12.66 -15.90
CA PHE A 380 22.35 12.78 -16.26
C PHE A 380 23.19 13.32 -15.10
N LEU A 381 22.70 14.36 -14.40
CA LEU A 381 23.35 14.89 -13.20
C LEU A 381 23.38 13.88 -12.05
N ALA A 382 22.31 13.10 -11.88
CA ALA A 382 22.22 12.02 -10.89
C ALA A 382 23.26 10.91 -11.14
N LEU A 383 23.53 10.59 -12.40
CA LEU A 383 24.45 9.53 -12.79
C LEU A 383 25.90 10.00 -13.00
N ARG A 384 26.18 11.31 -12.85
CA ARG A 384 27.48 11.92 -13.17
C ARG A 384 28.68 11.21 -12.52
N THR A 385 28.51 10.70 -11.30
CA THR A 385 29.58 10.02 -10.54
C THR A 385 29.39 8.51 -10.45
N TRP A 386 28.48 7.93 -11.22
CA TRP A 386 28.10 6.50 -11.13
C TRP A 386 27.89 6.02 -9.68
N PRO A 387 26.92 6.60 -8.95
CA PRO A 387 26.63 6.25 -7.57
C PRO A 387 26.40 4.75 -7.37
N LYS A 388 26.93 4.14 -6.30
CA LYS A 388 26.73 2.70 -5.96
C LYS A 388 25.41 2.40 -5.24
N GLN A 389 24.54 3.39 -5.12
CA GLN A 389 23.25 3.29 -4.43
C GLN A 389 22.25 2.47 -5.24
N ALA A 390 21.30 1.81 -4.55
CA ALA A 390 20.34 0.88 -5.15
C ALA A 390 19.45 1.49 -6.26
N TRP A 391 19.23 2.82 -6.24
CA TRP A 391 18.43 3.53 -7.25
C TRP A 391 19.18 3.83 -8.56
N ALA A 392 20.52 3.73 -8.57
CA ALA A 392 21.34 4.18 -9.68
C ALA A 392 21.20 3.31 -10.96
N PRO A 393 21.07 1.97 -10.89
CA PRO A 393 20.77 1.16 -12.07
C PRO A 393 19.42 1.51 -12.70
N ASP A 394 18.41 1.77 -11.86
CA ASP A 394 17.08 2.25 -12.27
C ASP A 394 17.15 3.59 -12.99
N ALA A 395 17.91 4.55 -12.45
CA ALA A 395 18.16 5.83 -13.08
C ALA A 395 18.84 5.69 -14.45
N GLY A 396 19.79 4.75 -14.58
CA GLY A 396 20.48 4.45 -15.84
C GLY A 396 19.55 3.89 -16.91
N ALA A 397 18.67 2.95 -16.53
CA ALA A 397 17.66 2.41 -17.44
C ALA A 397 16.62 3.47 -17.85
N ALA A 398 16.18 4.33 -16.91
CA ALA A 398 15.26 5.42 -17.19
C ALA A 398 15.88 6.48 -18.12
N LEU A 399 17.13 6.86 -17.88
CA LEU A 399 17.85 7.78 -18.76
C LEU A 399 18.00 7.22 -20.17
N ALA A 400 18.42 5.96 -20.31
CA ALA A 400 18.54 5.30 -21.60
C ALA A 400 17.21 5.26 -22.37
N LEU A 401 16.12 4.98 -21.68
CA LEU A 401 14.79 4.97 -22.26
C LEU A 401 14.39 6.36 -22.76
N LEU A 402 14.53 7.38 -21.92
CA LEU A 402 14.22 8.77 -22.30
C LEU A 402 15.07 9.26 -23.48
N LEU A 403 16.35 8.89 -23.52
CA LEU A 403 17.24 9.21 -24.64
C LEU A 403 16.79 8.51 -25.93
N ALA A 404 16.39 7.25 -25.87
CA ALA A 404 15.87 6.52 -27.03
C ALA A 404 14.55 7.12 -27.53
N GLU A 405 13.63 7.48 -26.63
CA GLU A 405 12.38 8.17 -26.96
C GLU A 405 12.61 9.55 -27.59
N ASP A 406 13.63 10.27 -27.13
CA ASP A 406 14.06 11.57 -27.69
C ASP A 406 14.88 11.43 -28.98
N LYS A 407 14.96 10.22 -29.56
CA LYS A 407 15.74 9.87 -30.75
C LYS A 407 17.24 10.13 -30.63
N ARG A 408 17.75 10.24 -29.40
CA ARG A 408 19.18 10.36 -29.06
C ARG A 408 19.80 8.97 -28.93
N ASN A 409 19.65 8.16 -29.97
CA ASN A 409 19.95 6.71 -29.94
C ASN A 409 21.41 6.41 -29.58
N ALA A 410 22.37 7.20 -30.06
CA ALA A 410 23.78 7.03 -29.71
C ALA A 410 24.05 7.27 -28.21
N ASP A 411 23.36 8.22 -27.58
CA ASP A 411 23.48 8.48 -26.14
C ASP A 411 22.79 7.38 -25.32
N ALA A 412 21.62 6.93 -25.80
CA ALA A 412 20.90 5.81 -25.21
C ALA A 412 21.76 4.55 -25.20
N CYS A 413 22.37 4.19 -26.33
CA CYS A 413 23.24 3.01 -26.44
C CYS A 413 24.48 3.11 -25.55
N ARG A 414 25.14 4.28 -25.50
CA ARG A 414 26.25 4.49 -24.56
C ARG A 414 25.85 4.28 -23.10
N THR A 415 24.67 4.77 -22.71
CA THR A 415 24.15 4.58 -21.36
C THR A 415 23.83 3.09 -21.12
N LEU A 416 23.21 2.43 -22.09
CA LEU A 416 22.85 1.00 -22.02
C LEU A 416 24.07 0.09 -21.90
N ASP A 417 25.22 0.47 -22.45
CA ASP A 417 26.46 -0.31 -22.36
C ASP A 417 27.27 -0.02 -21.10
N GLU A 418 27.14 1.17 -20.51
CA GLU A 418 27.81 1.49 -19.25
C GLU A 418 27.06 0.95 -18.02
N VAL A 419 25.72 0.95 -18.01
CA VAL A 419 24.93 0.50 -16.86
C VAL A 419 25.29 -0.93 -16.41
N PRO A 420 25.49 -1.94 -17.29
CA PRO A 420 25.86 -3.29 -16.87
C PRO A 420 27.28 -3.38 -16.30
N LYS A 421 28.21 -2.58 -16.84
CA LYS A 421 29.61 -2.52 -16.36
C LYS A 421 29.71 -1.90 -14.98
N ARG A 422 28.91 -0.86 -14.74
CA ARG A 422 28.89 -0.11 -13.46
C ARG A 422 28.06 -0.82 -12.40
N TYR A 423 27.04 -1.57 -12.82
CA TYR A 423 26.06 -2.23 -11.95
C TYR A 423 25.88 -3.72 -12.33
N PRO A 424 26.86 -4.58 -12.01
CA PRO A 424 26.78 -6.01 -12.33
C PRO A 424 25.70 -6.76 -11.53
N GLN A 425 25.31 -6.25 -10.35
CA GLN A 425 24.32 -6.86 -9.44
C GLN A 425 22.93 -6.19 -9.54
N ARG A 426 22.59 -5.60 -10.69
CA ARG A 426 21.28 -4.95 -10.91
C ARG A 426 20.14 -5.97 -10.98
N SER A 427 18.92 -5.53 -10.72
CA SER A 427 17.75 -6.41 -10.69
C SER A 427 17.26 -6.81 -12.09
N PRO A 428 16.56 -7.95 -12.24
CA PRO A 428 15.97 -8.36 -13.52
C PRO A 428 15.01 -7.32 -14.13
N GLY A 429 14.32 -6.53 -13.29
CA GLY A 429 13.45 -5.46 -13.76
C GLY A 429 14.21 -4.27 -14.36
N VAL A 430 15.48 -4.07 -14.01
CA VAL A 430 16.36 -3.10 -14.67
C VAL A 430 16.75 -3.63 -16.05
N ASP A 431 17.12 -4.91 -16.16
CA ASP A 431 17.46 -5.54 -17.44
C ASP A 431 16.29 -5.47 -18.45
N GLN A 432 15.07 -5.78 -18.02
CA GLN A 432 13.89 -5.69 -18.89
C GLN A 432 13.66 -4.29 -19.49
N ARG A 433 13.85 -3.23 -18.68
CA ARG A 433 13.72 -1.84 -19.15
C ARG A 433 14.87 -1.43 -20.06
N MET A 434 16.08 -1.91 -19.79
CA MET A 434 17.22 -1.68 -20.66
C MET A 434 17.03 -2.38 -22.02
N ASP A 435 16.50 -3.59 -22.05
CA ASP A 435 16.18 -4.30 -23.30
C ASP A 435 15.10 -3.56 -24.09
N HIS A 436 14.10 -3.00 -23.41
CA HIS A 436 13.11 -2.13 -24.03
C HIS A 436 13.75 -0.88 -24.65
N ALA A 437 14.61 -0.18 -23.92
CA ALA A 437 15.34 0.97 -24.44
C ALA A 437 16.27 0.61 -25.61
N ARG A 438 16.95 -0.57 -25.58
CA ARG A 438 17.76 -1.08 -26.71
C ARG A 438 16.93 -1.27 -27.97
N ARG A 439 15.70 -1.81 -27.84
CA ARG A 439 14.78 -1.96 -28.98
C ARG A 439 14.33 -0.61 -29.53
N LEU A 440 14.02 0.35 -28.65
CA LEU A 440 13.62 1.70 -29.05
C LEU A 440 14.75 2.48 -29.73
N ALA A 441 16.00 2.28 -29.31
CA ALA A 441 17.17 2.90 -29.93
C ALA A 441 17.49 2.34 -31.34
N GLY A 442 16.72 1.36 -31.84
CA GLY A 442 16.95 0.73 -33.14
C GLY A 442 18.02 -0.36 -33.15
N GLY A 443 18.37 -0.89 -31.97
CA GLY A 443 19.46 -1.83 -31.78
C GLY A 443 20.78 -1.11 -31.51
N CYS A 444 21.36 -1.37 -30.33
CA CYS A 444 22.70 -0.91 -29.99
C CYS A 444 23.70 -1.95 -30.51
N GLY A 445 24.12 -1.79 -31.77
CA GLY A 445 25.27 -2.53 -32.30
C GLY A 445 26.53 -2.08 -31.58
N GLY A 446 27.30 -3.05 -31.06
CA GLY A 446 28.50 -2.82 -30.26
C GLY A 446 29.64 -2.14 -31.01
#